data_AF-A0A661ETU6-F1
#
_entry.id   AF-A0A661ETU6-F1
#
_cell.length_a   1.000
_cell.length_b   1.000
_cell.length_c   1.000
_cell.angle_alpha   90.00
_cell.angle_beta   90.00
_cell.angle_gamma   90.00
#
_symmetry.space_group_name_H-M   'P 1'
#
loop_
_entity.id
_entity.type
_entity.pdbx_description
1 polymer ?
#
loop_
_entity_poly.entity_id
_entity_poly.type
_entity_poly.pdbx_seq_one_letter_code
_entity_poly.pdbx_strand_id
1 'polypeptide(L)'
;MMNNWMKMLGDHYQKARSEYPQDKLLILFDIDGTVLDMRHMILHLLKAYDRANDTHHATGLRLDDVQVHENDIISLLNRMGMSQSEKRDLLKWFNEVVWSPLAVRVAHQPFQGVLEIIRWFQLQPNTDVGLNSGRSENLRADTLKNLNELGAAFKVYFPNSLIAMNSGDNSPEAVAAAKCQAISEYRRSGYRIVAMIDNEPANLSAIANSPDYDDFLLLHADTLFESQRSLLPDTSLTGSNYRLAELITADQVNTQQMPGHVEFVFQGLEEANVRNQFLQGSIFWGEVSIKLGEHSLMPEIVARGTAQPSLVNGRDSWLKLLQDVASTQSNHGLKIDLKQGGLLLDKLLRDIRMAQLDQRQVWINAPMQRLHQRGFRKLRNALPGAILQCPVDSLQTVICALPEQAGEILTELKNWGINRFSIDWSKGGAELTEALQRRGYEVNIHSMPDLDGFLRASLLLPNSISSRFNSEQWPVAKVAQEQANIHAA
;
A
#
# COMPACT_ATOMS: atom_id res chain seq x y z
N MET A 1 -17.39 13.60 18.55
CA MET A 1 -16.97 12.27 18.07
C MET A 1 -16.42 12.46 16.67
N MET A 2 -15.12 12.23 16.43
CA MET A 2 -14.58 12.28 15.06
C MET A 2 -15.14 11.09 14.29
N ASN A 3 -16.09 11.32 13.40
CA ASN A 3 -16.64 10.30 12.52
C ASN A 3 -15.52 9.80 11.61
N ASN A 4 -15.09 8.55 11.80
CA ASN A 4 -14.13 7.93 10.92
C ASN A 4 -14.82 7.57 9.60
N TRP A 5 -14.62 8.39 8.58
CA TRP A 5 -15.27 8.24 7.28
C TRP A 5 -14.94 6.90 6.57
N MET A 6 -13.73 6.35 6.76
CA MET A 6 -13.34 5.05 6.21
C MET A 6 -14.08 3.91 6.90
N LYS A 7 -14.22 3.97 8.23
CA LYS A 7 -15.02 2.99 8.96
C LYS A 7 -16.47 3.01 8.49
N MET A 8 -17.06 4.20 8.36
CA MET A 8 -18.44 4.33 7.88
C MET A 8 -18.62 3.82 6.46
N LEU A 9 -17.66 4.06 5.58
CA LEU A 9 -17.65 3.48 4.23
C LEU A 9 -17.61 1.95 4.28
N GLY A 10 -16.76 1.38 5.13
CA GLY A 10 -16.67 -0.08 5.35
C GLY A 10 -17.97 -0.67 5.87
N ASP A 11 -18.53 -0.09 6.93
CA ASP A 11 -19.79 -0.51 7.55
C ASP A 11 -20.96 -0.44 6.56
N HIS A 12 -21.05 0.66 5.78
CA HIS A 12 -22.10 0.85 4.78
C HIS A 12 -21.96 -0.15 3.62
N TYR A 13 -20.73 -0.38 3.15
CA TYR A 13 -20.46 -1.40 2.13
C TYR A 13 -20.86 -2.80 2.59
N GLN A 14 -20.51 -3.18 3.82
CA GLN A 14 -20.88 -4.47 4.39
C GLN A 14 -22.40 -4.64 4.44
N LYS A 15 -23.10 -3.62 4.97
CA LYS A 15 -24.57 -3.62 5.00
C LYS A 15 -25.15 -3.83 3.61
N ALA A 16 -24.69 -3.07 2.61
CA ALA A 16 -25.15 -3.20 1.24
C ALA A 16 -24.86 -4.60 0.66
N ARG A 17 -23.68 -5.18 0.91
CA ARG A 17 -23.35 -6.54 0.44
C ARG A 17 -24.19 -7.62 1.13
N SER A 18 -24.50 -7.47 2.42
CA SER A 18 -25.38 -8.40 3.14
C SER A 18 -26.84 -8.31 2.67
N GLU A 19 -27.33 -7.10 2.39
CA GLU A 19 -28.70 -6.88 1.89
C GLU A 19 -28.85 -7.30 0.42
N TYR A 20 -27.81 -7.10 -0.39
CA TYR A 20 -27.81 -7.34 -1.84
C TYR A 20 -26.66 -8.26 -2.27
N PRO A 21 -26.66 -9.55 -1.88
CA PRO A 21 -25.52 -10.44 -2.09
C PRO A 21 -25.20 -10.73 -3.56
N GLN A 22 -26.19 -10.68 -4.45
CA GLN A 22 -26.03 -10.99 -5.87
C GLN A 22 -25.91 -9.75 -6.76
N ASP A 23 -26.18 -8.55 -6.23
CA ASP A 23 -26.12 -7.32 -7.00
C ASP A 23 -24.66 -6.96 -7.33
N LYS A 24 -24.50 -6.26 -8.47
CA LYS A 24 -23.24 -5.61 -8.83
C LYS A 24 -23.15 -4.30 -8.08
N LEU A 25 -22.28 -4.25 -7.06
CA LEU A 25 -22.06 -3.04 -6.28
C LEU A 25 -21.05 -2.15 -6.99
N LEU A 26 -21.28 -0.83 -6.96
CA LEU A 26 -20.40 0.16 -7.56
C LEU A 26 -20.05 1.25 -6.56
N ILE A 27 -18.77 1.58 -6.47
CA ILE A 27 -18.27 2.71 -5.68
C ILE A 27 -17.65 3.70 -6.66
N LEU A 28 -18.07 4.94 -6.58
CA LEU A 28 -17.67 6.00 -7.50
C LEU A 28 -16.68 6.94 -6.82
N PHE A 29 -15.59 7.25 -7.50
CA PHE A 29 -14.62 8.26 -7.08
C PHE A 29 -14.57 9.38 -8.12
N ASP A 30 -14.56 10.62 -7.67
CA ASP A 30 -13.98 11.70 -8.47
C ASP A 30 -12.46 11.47 -8.65
N ILE A 31 -11.87 12.08 -9.67
CA ILE A 31 -10.44 11.97 -9.97
C ILE A 31 -9.65 13.06 -9.25
N ASP A 32 -9.99 14.33 -9.46
CA ASP A 32 -9.15 15.47 -9.11
C ASP A 32 -9.46 15.93 -7.68
N GLY A 33 -8.44 16.02 -6.82
CA GLY A 33 -8.67 16.32 -5.40
C GLY A 33 -9.26 15.15 -4.60
N THR A 34 -9.62 14.04 -5.23
CA THR A 34 -10.10 12.82 -4.54
C THR A 34 -9.12 11.65 -4.70
N VAL A 35 -8.79 11.27 -5.94
CA VAL A 35 -7.78 10.23 -6.23
C VAL A 35 -6.42 10.87 -6.45
N LEU A 36 -6.34 11.94 -7.24
CA LEU A 36 -5.12 12.66 -7.59
C LEU A 36 -4.96 13.93 -6.74
N ASP A 37 -3.75 14.13 -6.22
CA ASP A 37 -3.38 15.31 -5.46
C ASP A 37 -2.88 16.43 -6.39
N MET A 38 -3.81 17.35 -6.71
CA MET A 38 -3.59 18.45 -7.63
C MET A 38 -2.53 19.46 -7.16
N ARG A 39 -2.14 19.44 -5.87
CA ARG A 39 -1.08 20.31 -5.33
C ARG A 39 0.26 20.07 -6.03
N HIS A 40 0.54 18.83 -6.44
CA HIS A 40 1.77 18.49 -7.15
C HIS A 40 1.84 19.17 -8.52
N MET A 41 0.72 19.20 -9.23
CA MET A 41 0.59 19.89 -10.52
C MET A 41 0.82 21.39 -10.36
N ILE A 42 0.12 22.03 -9.41
CA ILE A 42 0.25 23.47 -9.14
C ILE A 42 1.70 23.81 -8.81
N LEU A 43 2.32 23.10 -7.86
CA LEU A 43 3.71 23.31 -7.47
C LEU A 43 4.68 23.16 -8.65
N HIS A 44 4.48 22.15 -9.49
CA HIS A 44 5.31 21.93 -10.67
C HIS A 44 5.20 23.06 -11.68
N LEU A 45 3.97 23.50 -11.98
CA LEU A 45 3.72 24.56 -12.94
C LEU A 45 4.30 25.90 -12.46
N LEU A 46 4.17 26.22 -11.17
CA LEU A 46 4.81 27.42 -10.60
C LEU A 46 6.34 27.39 -10.74
N LYS A 47 6.97 26.23 -10.48
CA LYS A 47 8.41 26.05 -10.69
C LYS A 47 8.83 26.00 -12.16
N ALA A 48 7.92 25.61 -13.06
CA ALA A 48 8.15 25.65 -14.50
C ALA A 48 8.07 27.09 -15.03
N TYR A 49 7.14 27.90 -14.53
CA TYR A 49 7.06 29.33 -14.82
C TYR A 49 8.34 30.07 -14.42
N ASP A 50 8.84 29.81 -13.19
CA ASP A 50 10.11 30.34 -12.70
C ASP A 50 11.26 30.06 -13.69
N ARG A 51 11.37 28.82 -14.14
CA ARG A 51 12.41 28.41 -15.11
C ARG A 51 12.23 29.03 -16.50
N ALA A 52 11.00 29.18 -16.97
CA ALA A 52 10.72 29.70 -18.30
C ALA A 52 10.93 31.22 -18.41
N ASN A 53 10.78 31.94 -17.30
CA ASN A 53 10.85 33.41 -17.26
C ASN A 53 12.06 33.94 -16.47
N ASP A 54 12.98 33.05 -16.06
CA ASP A 54 14.14 33.37 -15.22
C ASP A 54 13.75 34.14 -13.94
N THR A 55 12.71 33.65 -13.26
CA THR A 55 12.22 34.17 -11.98
C THR A 55 12.40 33.14 -10.86
N HIS A 56 12.21 33.57 -9.61
CA HIS A 56 12.50 32.76 -8.42
C HIS A 56 11.36 32.74 -7.40
N HIS A 57 10.12 33.04 -7.82
CA HIS A 57 8.99 33.22 -6.92
C HIS A 57 8.59 31.91 -6.19
N ALA A 58 8.83 30.75 -6.81
CA ALA A 58 8.46 29.42 -6.31
C ALA A 58 9.65 28.61 -5.76
N THR A 59 10.85 29.20 -5.63
CA THR A 59 12.08 28.49 -5.22
C THR A 59 11.97 27.86 -3.83
N GLY A 60 11.27 28.52 -2.89
CA GLY A 60 11.05 28.03 -1.53
C GLY A 60 9.74 27.26 -1.32
N LEU A 61 8.89 27.17 -2.35
CA LEU A 61 7.54 26.62 -2.22
C LEU A 61 7.58 25.10 -2.03
N ARG A 62 6.91 24.63 -0.97
CA ARG A 62 6.69 23.22 -0.64
C ARG A 62 5.24 22.83 -0.97
N LEU A 63 4.96 21.54 -1.00
CA LEU A 63 3.62 21.04 -1.28
C LEU A 63 2.58 21.54 -0.26
N ASP A 64 2.95 21.58 1.03
CA ASP A 64 2.08 22.01 2.12
C ASP A 64 1.69 23.50 2.06
N ASP A 65 2.43 24.29 1.30
CA ASP A 65 2.13 25.71 1.06
C ASP A 65 1.01 25.89 0.02
N VAL A 66 0.76 24.87 -0.81
CA VAL A 66 -0.31 24.84 -1.81
C VAL A 66 -1.61 24.44 -1.12
N GLN A 67 -2.36 25.45 -0.68
CA GLN A 67 -3.64 25.32 0.01
C GLN A 67 -4.79 25.93 -0.80
N VAL A 68 -4.70 25.85 -2.13
CA VAL A 68 -5.66 26.47 -3.05
C VAL A 68 -6.05 25.47 -4.14
N HIS A 69 -7.31 25.50 -4.56
CA HIS A 69 -7.78 24.75 -5.72
C HIS A 69 -7.08 25.22 -7.00
N GLU A 70 -6.92 24.33 -7.99
CA GLU A 70 -6.25 24.63 -9.25
C GLU A 70 -6.89 25.79 -10.03
N ASN A 71 -8.18 26.04 -9.85
CA ASN A 71 -8.87 27.15 -10.52
C ASN A 71 -8.85 28.46 -9.72
N ASP A 72 -8.39 28.47 -8.45
CA ASP A 72 -8.23 29.67 -7.61
C ASP A 72 -6.80 29.85 -7.08
N ILE A 73 -5.82 29.83 -7.99
CA ILE A 73 -4.42 30.06 -7.61
C ILE A 73 -4.13 31.51 -7.19
N ILE A 74 -5.04 32.45 -7.43
CA ILE A 74 -4.85 33.89 -7.15
C ILE A 74 -4.52 34.12 -5.67
N SER A 75 -5.22 33.41 -4.79
CA SER A 75 -5.00 33.45 -3.33
C SER A 75 -3.58 32.98 -2.96
N LEU A 76 -3.00 32.03 -3.69
CA LEU A 76 -1.61 31.63 -3.53
C LEU A 76 -0.64 32.68 -4.09
N LEU A 77 -0.87 33.18 -5.30
CA LEU A 77 -0.02 34.21 -5.91
C LEU A 77 0.05 35.49 -5.07
N ASN A 78 -1.03 35.84 -4.37
CA ASN A 78 -1.07 36.98 -3.47
C ASN A 78 -0.09 36.86 -2.29
N ARG A 79 0.30 35.64 -1.91
CA ARG A 79 1.26 35.36 -0.84
C ARG A 79 2.72 35.30 -1.33
N MET A 80 2.96 35.27 -2.64
CA MET A 80 4.30 35.02 -3.23
C MET A 80 5.16 36.28 -3.43
N GLY A 81 4.80 37.42 -2.82
CA GLY A 81 5.61 38.65 -2.89
C GLY A 81 5.76 39.26 -4.29
N MET A 82 4.86 38.92 -5.23
CA MET A 82 4.89 39.35 -6.63
C MET A 82 4.20 40.71 -6.85
N SER A 83 4.63 41.47 -7.85
CA SER A 83 3.92 42.64 -8.35
C SER A 83 2.61 42.25 -9.07
N GLN A 84 1.70 43.20 -9.22
CA GLN A 84 0.42 42.97 -9.92
C GLN A 84 0.60 42.68 -11.43
N SER A 85 1.70 43.09 -12.05
CA SER A 85 1.97 42.73 -13.44
C SER A 85 2.37 41.26 -13.55
N GLU A 86 3.34 40.84 -12.74
CA GLU A 86 3.84 39.47 -12.73
C GLU A 86 2.75 38.46 -12.38
N LYS A 87 1.85 38.79 -11.42
CA LYS A 87 0.69 37.95 -11.09
C LYS A 87 -0.23 37.71 -12.29
N ARG A 88 -0.50 38.76 -13.07
CA ARG A 88 -1.38 38.65 -14.26
C ARG A 88 -0.72 37.83 -15.35
N ASP A 89 0.57 38.02 -15.57
CA ASP A 89 1.33 37.28 -16.58
C ASP A 89 1.42 35.79 -16.23
N LEU A 90 1.70 35.48 -14.96
CA LEU A 90 1.70 34.10 -14.46
C LEU A 90 0.30 33.47 -14.54
N LEU A 91 -0.75 34.16 -14.08
CA LEU A 91 -2.11 33.62 -14.11
C LEU A 91 -2.57 33.29 -15.54
N LYS A 92 -2.24 34.16 -16.50
CA LYS A 92 -2.53 33.92 -17.91
C LYS A 92 -1.80 32.67 -18.41
N TRP A 93 -0.49 32.58 -18.16
CA TRP A 93 0.32 31.43 -18.56
C TRP A 93 -0.19 30.13 -17.90
N PHE A 94 -0.53 30.17 -16.61
CA PHE A 94 -1.01 29.02 -15.86
C PHE A 94 -2.31 28.47 -16.46
N ASN A 95 -3.28 29.35 -16.75
CA ASN A 95 -4.56 28.95 -17.35
C ASN A 95 -4.40 28.36 -18.75
N GLU A 96 -3.36 28.74 -19.50
CA GLU A 96 -3.05 28.16 -20.81
C GLU A 96 -2.47 26.74 -20.71
N VAL A 97 -1.81 26.39 -19.60
CA VAL A 97 -1.02 25.15 -19.50
C VAL A 97 -1.52 24.14 -18.47
N VAL A 98 -2.43 24.52 -17.56
CA VAL A 98 -2.86 23.68 -16.41
C VAL A 98 -3.48 22.35 -16.83
N TRP A 99 -4.20 22.32 -17.95
CA TRP A 99 -4.78 21.09 -18.52
C TRP A 99 -3.98 20.53 -19.69
N SER A 100 -2.72 20.95 -19.86
CA SER A 100 -1.84 20.38 -20.87
C SER A 100 -1.50 18.91 -20.54
N PRO A 101 -1.22 18.05 -21.55
CA PRO A 101 -0.83 16.67 -21.30
C PRO A 101 0.38 16.51 -20.37
N LEU A 102 1.29 17.50 -20.36
CA LEU A 102 2.42 17.53 -19.44
C LEU A 102 2.00 17.82 -18.00
N ALA A 103 1.13 18.80 -17.79
CA ALA A 103 0.61 19.14 -16.46
C ALA A 103 -0.20 17.98 -15.88
N VAL A 104 -1.08 17.38 -16.70
CA VAL A 104 -1.84 16.17 -16.34
C VAL A 104 -0.89 15.06 -15.95
N ARG A 105 0.21 14.84 -16.70
CA ARG A 105 1.24 13.84 -16.35
C ARG A 105 1.84 14.03 -14.95
N VAL A 106 2.10 15.28 -14.55
CA VAL A 106 2.66 15.58 -13.23
C VAL A 106 1.62 15.50 -12.11
N ALA A 107 0.34 15.74 -12.44
CA ALA A 107 -0.78 15.59 -11.51
C ALA A 107 -1.03 14.13 -11.08
N HIS A 108 -0.42 13.12 -11.73
CA HIS A 108 -0.56 11.71 -11.36
C HIS A 108 0.25 11.36 -10.10
N GLN A 109 -0.02 12.07 -9.00
CA GLN A 109 0.40 11.70 -7.65
C GLN A 109 -0.88 11.39 -6.87
N PRO A 110 -1.16 10.11 -6.56
CA PRO A 110 -2.37 9.75 -5.86
C PRO A 110 -2.29 10.17 -4.40
N PHE A 111 -3.43 10.50 -3.79
CA PHE A 111 -3.48 10.63 -2.33
C PHE A 111 -3.06 9.31 -1.68
N GLN A 112 -2.27 9.42 -0.60
CA GLN A 112 -1.77 8.24 0.09
C GLN A 112 -2.93 7.35 0.56
N GLY A 113 -2.90 6.06 0.17
CA GLY A 113 -3.87 5.05 0.59
C GLY A 113 -5.05 4.87 -0.36
N VAL A 114 -5.35 5.83 -1.25
CA VAL A 114 -6.58 5.78 -2.07
C VAL A 114 -6.60 4.60 -3.04
N LEU A 115 -5.45 4.28 -3.66
CA LEU A 115 -5.35 3.16 -4.60
C LEU A 115 -5.50 1.82 -3.88
N GLU A 116 -5.08 1.71 -2.62
CA GLU A 116 -5.27 0.53 -1.80
C GLU A 116 -6.72 0.35 -1.36
N ILE A 117 -7.43 1.43 -1.03
CA ILE A 117 -8.88 1.38 -0.80
C ILE A 117 -9.60 0.91 -2.06
N ILE A 118 -9.28 1.49 -3.22
CA ILE A 118 -9.84 1.07 -4.52
C ILE A 118 -9.54 -0.40 -4.79
N ARG A 119 -8.29 -0.83 -4.59
CA ARG A 119 -7.88 -2.22 -4.77
C ARG A 119 -8.66 -3.16 -3.86
N TRP A 120 -8.87 -2.78 -2.60
CA TRP A 120 -9.62 -3.58 -1.65
C TRP A 120 -11.04 -3.83 -2.15
N PHE A 121 -11.73 -2.79 -2.66
CA PHE A 121 -13.07 -2.93 -3.23
C PHE A 121 -13.09 -3.78 -4.50
N GLN A 122 -12.11 -3.62 -5.40
CA GLN A 122 -11.99 -4.42 -6.62
C GLN A 122 -11.73 -5.91 -6.35
N LEU A 123 -11.23 -6.26 -5.16
CA LEU A 123 -11.08 -7.65 -4.72
C LEU A 123 -12.36 -8.24 -4.11
N GLN A 124 -13.36 -7.42 -3.78
CA GLN A 124 -14.58 -7.92 -3.19
C GLN A 124 -15.49 -8.59 -4.23
N PRO A 125 -16.28 -9.61 -3.85
CA PRO A 125 -17.19 -10.28 -4.77
C PRO A 125 -18.15 -9.30 -5.45
N ASN A 126 -18.36 -9.44 -6.77
CA ASN A 126 -19.30 -8.64 -7.59
C ASN A 126 -19.29 -7.14 -7.26
N THR A 127 -18.10 -6.57 -7.04
CA THR A 127 -17.92 -5.17 -6.67
C THR A 127 -16.96 -4.52 -7.65
N ASP A 128 -17.39 -3.41 -8.24
CA ASP A 128 -16.61 -2.62 -9.16
C ASP A 128 -16.33 -1.22 -8.59
N VAL A 129 -15.26 -0.59 -9.06
CA VAL A 129 -14.95 0.81 -8.77
C VAL A 129 -14.98 1.59 -10.07
N GLY A 130 -15.77 2.66 -10.09
CA GLY A 130 -15.89 3.56 -11.23
C GLY A 130 -15.39 4.96 -10.92
N LEU A 131 -15.17 5.74 -11.98
CA LEU A 131 -14.73 7.13 -11.92
C LEU A 131 -15.86 8.04 -12.40
N ASN A 132 -16.14 9.11 -11.68
CA ASN A 132 -17.14 10.10 -12.05
C ASN A 132 -16.53 11.50 -11.98
N SER A 133 -15.91 11.93 -13.08
CA SER A 133 -15.01 13.08 -13.12
C SER A 133 -15.61 14.30 -13.82
N GLY A 134 -15.23 15.49 -13.35
CA GLY A 134 -15.50 16.77 -14.05
C GLY A 134 -14.63 17.02 -15.28
N ARG A 135 -13.58 16.22 -15.52
CA ARG A 135 -12.70 16.36 -16.68
C ARG A 135 -13.47 16.19 -18.00
N SER A 136 -13.04 16.89 -19.04
CA SER A 136 -13.61 16.75 -20.38
C SER A 136 -13.40 15.35 -20.97
N GLU A 137 -14.41 14.84 -21.68
CA GLU A 137 -14.40 13.61 -22.47
C GLU A 137 -13.19 13.51 -23.42
N ASN A 138 -12.69 14.64 -23.94
CA ASN A 138 -11.51 14.70 -24.80
C ASN A 138 -10.23 14.18 -24.11
N LEU A 139 -10.18 14.21 -22.77
CA LEU A 139 -9.05 13.74 -21.97
C LEU A 139 -9.19 12.28 -21.51
N ARG A 140 -10.28 11.58 -21.89
CA ARG A 140 -10.58 10.22 -21.40
C ARG A 140 -9.42 9.25 -21.64
N ALA A 141 -8.93 9.18 -22.87
CA ALA A 141 -7.89 8.21 -23.24
C ALA A 141 -6.59 8.43 -22.45
N ASP A 142 -6.14 9.69 -22.37
CA ASP A 142 -4.95 10.06 -21.61
C ASP A 142 -5.15 9.85 -20.11
N THR A 143 -6.30 10.25 -19.56
CA THR A 143 -6.62 10.08 -18.14
C THR A 143 -6.61 8.60 -17.75
N LEU A 144 -7.31 7.75 -18.50
CA LEU A 144 -7.34 6.31 -18.25
C LEU A 144 -5.97 5.66 -18.38
N LYS A 145 -5.21 6.01 -19.42
CA LYS A 145 -3.87 5.47 -19.61
C LYS A 145 -3.00 5.77 -18.39
N ASN A 146 -2.94 7.03 -17.99
CA ASN A 146 -2.08 7.43 -16.88
C ASN A 146 -2.56 6.89 -15.52
N LEU A 147 -3.87 6.89 -15.25
CA LEU A 147 -4.42 6.31 -14.02
C LEU A 147 -4.16 4.81 -13.93
N ASN A 148 -4.26 4.08 -15.05
CA ASN A 148 -3.95 2.66 -15.08
C ASN A 148 -2.44 2.38 -14.98
N GLU A 149 -1.59 3.21 -15.58
CA GLU A 149 -0.14 3.13 -15.40
C GLU A 149 0.25 3.33 -13.92
N LEU A 150 -0.36 4.31 -13.25
CA LEU A 150 -0.19 4.58 -11.83
C LEU A 150 -0.75 3.44 -10.96
N GLY A 151 -1.99 3.02 -11.24
CA GLY A 151 -2.70 1.97 -10.53
C GLY A 151 -2.04 0.61 -10.63
N ALA A 152 -1.25 0.36 -11.68
CA ALA A 152 -0.62 -0.92 -11.91
C ALA A 152 0.36 -1.33 -10.79
N ALA A 153 1.02 -0.40 -10.11
CA ALA A 153 1.85 -0.68 -8.92
C ALA A 153 1.05 -1.26 -7.74
N PHE A 154 -0.26 -1.01 -7.72
CA PHE A 154 -1.21 -1.44 -6.69
C PHE A 154 -2.20 -2.49 -7.22
N LYS A 155 -1.98 -2.99 -8.44
CA LYS A 155 -2.90 -3.89 -9.16
C LYS A 155 -4.31 -3.32 -9.30
N VAL A 156 -4.41 -2.01 -9.39
CA VAL A 156 -5.66 -1.29 -9.66
C VAL A 156 -5.81 -1.12 -11.17
N TYR A 157 -7.02 -1.33 -11.66
CA TYR A 157 -7.37 -1.12 -13.06
C TYR A 157 -8.75 -0.49 -13.19
N PHE A 158 -8.86 0.57 -13.99
CA PHE A 158 -10.09 1.26 -14.32
C PHE A 158 -10.48 0.94 -15.77
N PRO A 159 -11.58 0.19 -16.00
CA PRO A 159 -12.04 -0.09 -17.35
C PRO A 159 -12.69 1.14 -17.98
N ASN A 160 -12.58 1.26 -19.30
CA ASN A 160 -13.18 2.38 -20.05
C ASN A 160 -14.70 2.49 -19.89
N SER A 161 -15.38 1.41 -19.54
CA SER A 161 -16.83 1.39 -19.31
C SER A 161 -17.24 1.98 -17.95
N LEU A 162 -16.31 2.11 -17.00
CA LEU A 162 -16.58 2.61 -15.65
C LEU A 162 -15.89 3.95 -15.38
N ILE A 163 -15.89 4.80 -16.40
CA ILE A 163 -15.47 6.19 -16.28
C ILE A 163 -16.50 7.09 -16.96
N ALA A 164 -17.07 8.01 -16.19
CA ALA A 164 -17.89 9.09 -16.66
C ALA A 164 -17.06 10.38 -16.64
N MET A 165 -17.19 11.15 -17.72
CA MET A 165 -16.48 12.40 -17.94
C MET A 165 -17.51 13.45 -18.38
N ASN A 166 -17.12 14.71 -18.27
CA ASN A 166 -17.92 15.84 -18.68
C ASN A 166 -17.86 16.08 -20.20
N SER A 167 -18.94 16.59 -20.78
CA SER A 167 -19.04 16.88 -22.23
C SER A 167 -18.12 18.03 -22.69
N GLY A 168 -17.56 18.81 -21.76
CA GLY A 168 -16.58 19.88 -22.01
C GLY A 168 -17.00 21.26 -21.52
N ASP A 169 -18.22 21.42 -21.01
CA ASP A 169 -18.65 22.63 -20.29
C ASP A 169 -18.18 22.57 -18.84
N ASN A 170 -17.14 23.34 -18.51
CA ASN A 170 -16.52 23.32 -17.19
C ASN A 170 -17.20 24.24 -16.18
N SER A 171 -18.41 24.75 -16.45
CA SER A 171 -19.18 25.44 -15.41
C SER A 171 -19.54 24.48 -14.26
N PRO A 172 -19.52 24.95 -13.00
CA PRO A 172 -19.86 24.10 -11.84
C PRO A 172 -21.21 23.40 -11.98
N GLU A 173 -22.21 24.08 -12.54
CA GLU A 173 -23.55 23.53 -12.76
C GLU A 173 -23.56 22.41 -13.81
N ALA A 174 -22.81 22.57 -14.90
CA ALA A 174 -22.71 21.54 -15.94
C ALA A 174 -21.94 20.30 -15.45
N VAL A 175 -20.87 20.49 -14.67
CA VAL A 175 -20.13 19.40 -14.03
C VAL A 175 -21.02 18.62 -13.06
N ALA A 176 -21.76 19.32 -12.21
CA ALA A 176 -22.69 18.71 -11.27
C ALA A 176 -23.80 17.92 -11.99
N ALA A 177 -24.36 18.47 -13.08
CA ALA A 177 -25.36 17.80 -13.91
C ALA A 177 -24.79 16.54 -14.60
N ALA A 178 -23.57 16.62 -15.13
CA ALA A 178 -22.88 15.48 -15.74
C ALA A 178 -22.65 14.34 -14.72
N LYS A 179 -22.26 14.67 -13.48
CA LYS A 179 -22.08 13.69 -12.40
C LYS A 179 -23.39 13.01 -12.01
N CYS A 180 -24.50 13.75 -11.98
CA CYS A 180 -25.83 13.17 -11.76
C CYS A 180 -26.23 12.24 -12.89
N GLN A 181 -26.02 12.65 -14.15
CA GLN A 181 -26.31 11.83 -15.33
C GLN A 181 -25.53 10.50 -15.31
N ALA A 182 -24.25 10.54 -14.91
CA ALA A 182 -23.41 9.36 -14.79
C ALA A 182 -24.00 8.31 -13.82
N ILE A 183 -24.50 8.77 -12.66
CA ILE A 183 -25.16 7.90 -11.67
C ILE A 183 -26.38 7.21 -12.31
N SER A 184 -27.22 7.97 -13.02
CA SER A 184 -28.37 7.41 -13.73
C SER A 184 -27.96 6.36 -14.77
N GLU A 185 -26.87 6.60 -15.50
CA GLU A 185 -26.34 5.68 -16.51
C GLU A 185 -25.78 4.38 -15.91
N TYR A 186 -25.05 4.46 -14.80
CA TYR A 186 -24.57 3.27 -14.10
C TYR A 186 -25.70 2.43 -13.53
N ARG A 187 -26.74 3.05 -12.97
CA ARG A 187 -27.95 2.34 -12.52
C ARG A 187 -28.66 1.63 -13.65
N ARG A 188 -28.85 2.31 -14.79
CA ARG A 188 -29.43 1.70 -16.00
C ARG A 188 -28.59 0.53 -16.52
N SER A 189 -27.28 0.54 -16.27
CA SER A 189 -26.35 -0.55 -16.59
C SER A 189 -26.37 -1.71 -15.57
N GLY A 190 -27.25 -1.65 -14.56
CA GLY A 190 -27.47 -2.70 -13.57
C GLY A 190 -26.59 -2.62 -12.33
N TYR A 191 -25.91 -1.49 -12.10
CA TYR A 191 -25.14 -1.27 -10.88
C TYR A 191 -26.00 -0.72 -9.74
N ARG A 192 -25.78 -1.24 -8.54
CA ARG A 192 -26.21 -0.62 -7.30
C ARG A 192 -25.08 0.23 -6.75
N ILE A 193 -25.26 1.54 -6.74
CA ILE A 193 -24.28 2.48 -6.23
C ILE A 193 -24.29 2.40 -4.70
N VAL A 194 -23.11 2.22 -4.10
CA VAL A 194 -22.92 2.12 -2.64
C VAL A 194 -22.39 3.41 -2.08
N ALA A 195 -21.47 4.07 -2.78
CA ALA A 195 -20.93 5.34 -2.35
C ALA A 195 -20.46 6.19 -3.54
N MET A 196 -20.48 7.50 -3.35
CA MET A 196 -19.80 8.50 -4.20
C MET A 196 -18.84 9.29 -3.32
N ILE A 197 -17.57 9.29 -3.70
CA ILE A 197 -16.51 10.08 -3.08
C ILE A 197 -16.16 11.24 -4.01
N ASP A 198 -16.28 12.47 -3.50
CA ASP A 198 -15.99 13.70 -4.23
C ASP A 198 -15.38 14.72 -3.28
N ASN A 199 -14.45 15.55 -3.74
CA ASN A 199 -13.90 16.65 -2.95
C ASN A 199 -14.75 17.90 -3.02
N GLU A 200 -15.68 18.03 -3.97
CA GLU A 200 -16.41 19.27 -4.23
C GLU A 200 -17.83 19.23 -3.60
N PRO A 201 -18.10 20.02 -2.53
CA PRO A 201 -19.41 20.01 -1.86
C PRO A 201 -20.61 20.25 -2.76
N ALA A 202 -20.46 21.12 -3.76
CA ALA A 202 -21.54 21.44 -4.71
C ALA A 202 -21.97 20.20 -5.52
N ASN A 203 -21.03 19.32 -5.90
CA ASN A 203 -21.31 18.08 -6.62
C ASN A 203 -22.11 17.11 -5.74
N LEU A 204 -21.69 16.91 -4.50
CA LEU A 204 -22.39 16.04 -3.55
C LEU A 204 -23.80 16.56 -3.26
N SER A 205 -23.95 17.89 -3.14
CA SER A 205 -25.25 18.54 -2.98
C SER A 205 -26.18 18.30 -4.15
N ALA A 206 -25.70 18.47 -5.38
CA ALA A 206 -26.48 18.21 -6.58
C ALA A 206 -26.92 16.73 -6.66
N ILE A 207 -26.02 15.80 -6.33
CA ILE A 207 -26.31 14.37 -6.31
C ILE A 207 -27.39 14.04 -5.27
N ALA A 208 -27.26 14.54 -4.04
CA ALA A 208 -28.24 14.32 -2.97
C ALA A 208 -29.64 14.82 -3.34
N ASN A 209 -29.72 15.89 -4.12
CA ASN A 209 -30.97 16.48 -4.60
C ASN A 209 -31.47 15.87 -5.92
N SER A 210 -30.75 14.90 -6.49
CA SER A 210 -31.13 14.28 -7.75
C SER A 210 -32.22 13.21 -7.56
N PRO A 211 -33.10 12.98 -8.56
CA PRO A 211 -34.10 11.91 -8.50
C PRO A 211 -33.50 10.50 -8.41
N ASP A 212 -32.24 10.35 -8.83
CA ASP A 212 -31.50 9.09 -8.82
C ASP A 212 -30.70 8.91 -7.52
N TYR A 213 -30.91 9.72 -6.49
CA TYR A 213 -30.39 9.43 -5.16
C TYR A 213 -31.26 8.37 -4.47
N ASP A 214 -30.63 7.33 -3.93
CA ASP A 214 -31.31 6.22 -3.21
C ASP A 214 -30.52 5.89 -1.94
N ASP A 215 -30.24 6.92 -1.13
CA ASP A 215 -29.58 6.83 0.18
C ASP A 215 -28.21 6.11 0.20
N PHE A 216 -27.51 6.08 -0.94
CA PHE A 216 -26.11 5.66 -0.98
C PHE A 216 -25.21 6.70 -0.32
N LEU A 217 -24.04 6.26 0.15
CA LEU A 217 -23.18 7.09 0.98
C LEU A 217 -22.50 8.21 0.16
N LEU A 218 -22.66 9.46 0.59
CA LEU A 218 -21.95 10.60 0.02
C LEU A 218 -20.77 10.95 0.92
N LEU A 219 -19.57 10.86 0.38
CA LEU A 219 -18.32 11.08 1.09
C LEU A 219 -17.59 12.28 0.50
N HIS A 220 -17.40 13.29 1.34
CA HIS A 220 -16.60 14.46 1.05
C HIS A 220 -15.13 14.18 1.39
N ALA A 221 -14.28 14.12 0.36
CA ALA A 221 -12.84 14.10 0.54
C ALA A 221 -12.38 15.51 0.94
N ASP A 222 -12.02 15.70 2.22
CA ASP A 222 -11.61 17.00 2.77
C ASP A 222 -10.19 17.37 2.32
N THR A 223 -10.09 17.74 1.05
CA THR A 223 -8.85 18.16 0.39
C THR A 223 -8.98 19.63 -0.02
N LEU A 224 -8.67 19.97 -1.27
CA LEU A 224 -8.84 21.32 -1.81
C LEU A 224 -10.07 21.31 -2.74
N PHE A 225 -10.95 22.30 -2.60
CA PHE A 225 -12.20 22.43 -3.34
C PHE A 225 -12.60 23.90 -3.45
N GLU A 226 -13.51 24.23 -4.37
CA GLU A 226 -13.87 25.62 -4.70
C GLU A 226 -15.07 26.13 -3.90
N SER A 227 -16.09 25.29 -3.74
CA SER A 227 -17.34 25.75 -3.15
C SER A 227 -17.29 25.83 -1.63
N GLN A 228 -18.29 26.49 -1.04
CA GLN A 228 -18.36 26.64 0.40
C GLN A 228 -18.75 25.31 1.06
N ARG A 229 -18.05 24.94 2.14
CA ARG A 229 -18.40 23.74 2.95
C ARG A 229 -19.85 23.71 3.44
N SER A 230 -20.53 24.87 3.52
CA SER A 230 -21.95 24.96 3.88
C SER A 230 -22.90 24.32 2.86
N LEU A 231 -22.41 23.96 1.67
CA LEU A 231 -23.20 23.26 0.65
C LEU A 231 -23.25 21.74 0.83
N LEU A 232 -22.44 21.19 1.76
CA LEU A 232 -22.47 19.76 2.06
C LEU A 232 -23.86 19.35 2.57
N PRO A 233 -24.46 18.30 2.00
CA PRO A 233 -25.66 17.68 2.55
C PRO A 233 -25.47 17.24 4.00
N ASP A 234 -26.55 17.29 4.80
CA ASP A 234 -26.56 16.78 6.18
C ASP A 234 -26.20 15.28 6.27
N THR A 235 -26.39 14.55 5.17
CA THR A 235 -26.08 13.11 5.05
C THR A 235 -24.65 12.82 4.62
N SER A 236 -23.85 13.85 4.27
CA SER A 236 -22.46 13.66 3.84
C SER A 236 -21.50 13.50 5.00
N LEU A 237 -20.52 12.62 4.83
CA LEU A 237 -19.41 12.45 5.78
C LEU A 237 -18.14 13.03 5.21
N THR A 238 -17.31 13.61 6.06
CA THR A 238 -16.08 14.29 5.65
C THR A 238 -14.85 13.58 6.21
N GLY A 239 -13.80 13.43 5.42
CA GLY A 239 -12.50 12.95 5.90
C GLY A 239 -11.36 13.17 4.91
N SER A 240 -10.13 13.18 5.40
CA SER A 240 -8.93 13.57 4.61
C SER A 240 -7.90 12.46 4.44
N ASN A 241 -8.08 11.31 5.11
CA ASN A 241 -7.08 10.24 5.18
C ASN A 241 -7.68 8.90 4.75
N TYR A 242 -7.07 8.25 3.77
CA TYR A 242 -7.43 6.90 3.33
C TYR A 242 -6.62 5.86 4.11
N ARG A 243 -7.23 5.26 5.14
CA ARG A 243 -6.59 4.23 5.98
C ARG A 243 -7.34 2.91 5.87
N LEU A 244 -6.65 1.88 5.39
CA LEU A 244 -7.23 0.57 5.14
C LEU A 244 -7.57 -0.15 6.45
N ALA A 245 -6.76 0.06 7.49
CA ALA A 245 -7.03 -0.45 8.83
C ALA A 245 -8.32 0.11 9.46
N GLU A 246 -8.81 1.25 8.98
CA GLU A 246 -10.06 1.87 9.44
C GLU A 246 -11.26 1.40 8.61
N LEU A 247 -11.03 1.00 7.35
CA LEU A 247 -12.04 0.41 6.46
C LEU A 247 -12.39 -1.04 6.86
N ILE A 248 -11.39 -1.83 7.26
CA ILE A 248 -11.56 -3.24 7.63
C ILE A 248 -11.95 -3.33 9.11
N THR A 249 -13.15 -3.83 9.39
CA THR A 249 -13.62 -4.03 10.76
C THR A 249 -12.84 -5.14 11.48
N ALA A 250 -12.75 -5.09 12.82
CA ALA A 250 -12.06 -6.12 13.60
C ALA A 250 -12.64 -7.53 13.38
N ASP A 251 -13.95 -7.62 13.14
CA ASP A 251 -14.62 -8.89 12.82
C ASP A 251 -14.18 -9.43 11.45
N GLN A 252 -13.90 -8.56 10.47
CA GLN A 252 -13.37 -8.97 9.17
C GLN A 252 -11.93 -9.48 9.24
N VAL A 253 -11.07 -8.91 10.08
CA VAL A 253 -9.69 -9.43 10.26
C VAL A 253 -9.70 -10.88 10.76
N ASN A 254 -10.71 -11.24 11.56
CA ASN A 254 -10.85 -12.59 12.13
C ASN A 254 -11.67 -13.56 11.26
N THR A 255 -12.48 -13.06 10.33
CA THR A 255 -13.43 -13.88 9.53
C THR A 255 -13.14 -13.90 8.03
N GLN A 256 -12.42 -12.91 7.49
CA GLN A 256 -11.91 -13.01 6.13
C GLN A 256 -10.85 -14.10 6.11
N GLN A 257 -11.08 -15.10 5.28
CA GLN A 257 -10.00 -15.99 4.87
C GLN A 257 -8.96 -15.11 4.19
N MET A 258 -7.84 -14.91 4.88
CA MET A 258 -6.64 -14.32 4.29
C MET A 258 -6.38 -14.99 2.95
N PRO A 259 -5.94 -14.25 1.91
CA PRO A 259 -5.77 -14.81 0.58
C PRO A 259 -4.93 -16.08 0.68
N GLY A 260 -5.53 -17.24 0.37
CA GLY A 260 -4.95 -18.55 0.67
C GLY A 260 -3.63 -18.88 -0.05
N HIS A 261 -3.12 -17.94 -0.85
CA HIS A 261 -1.84 -18.03 -1.56
C HIS A 261 -0.72 -17.19 -0.94
N VAL A 262 -0.99 -16.38 0.09
CA VAL A 262 0.05 -15.59 0.79
C VAL A 262 0.51 -16.38 2.02
N GLU A 263 1.78 -16.75 2.07
CA GLU A 263 2.37 -17.40 3.23
C GLU A 263 2.77 -16.37 4.30
N PHE A 264 2.40 -16.60 5.56
CA PHE A 264 2.82 -15.73 6.67
C PHE A 264 4.05 -16.27 7.38
N VAL A 265 4.96 -15.37 7.75
CA VAL A 265 6.20 -15.70 8.48
C VAL A 265 6.22 -14.95 9.81
N PHE A 266 6.10 -15.72 10.90
CA PHE A 266 6.06 -15.23 12.27
C PHE A 266 7.46 -14.84 12.76
N GLN A 267 7.71 -13.54 12.93
CA GLN A 267 9.03 -13.04 13.28
C GLN A 267 9.29 -13.00 14.79
N GLY A 268 10.57 -13.13 15.17
CA GLY A 268 11.01 -12.89 16.54
C GLY A 268 11.26 -14.16 17.35
N LEU A 269 11.49 -15.31 16.71
CA LEU A 269 11.83 -16.56 17.39
C LEU A 269 13.16 -16.51 18.17
N GLU A 270 13.85 -15.37 18.18
CA GLU A 270 14.94 -15.13 19.12
C GLU A 270 14.45 -15.16 20.58
N GLU A 271 13.21 -14.75 20.83
CA GLU A 271 12.60 -14.66 22.16
C GLU A 271 11.83 -15.95 22.52
N ALA A 272 12.00 -16.45 23.75
CA ALA A 272 11.48 -17.76 24.15
C ALA A 272 9.94 -17.84 24.23
N ASN A 273 9.30 -16.78 24.72
CA ASN A 273 7.84 -16.62 24.73
C ASN A 273 7.26 -16.65 23.30
N VAL A 274 7.90 -15.95 22.36
CA VAL A 274 7.49 -15.90 20.94
C VAL A 274 7.63 -17.28 20.29
N ARG A 275 8.70 -18.05 20.60
CA ARG A 275 8.83 -19.45 20.15
C ARG A 275 7.68 -20.34 20.60
N ASN A 276 7.27 -20.23 21.86
CA ASN A 276 6.15 -21.02 22.38
C ASN A 276 4.83 -20.66 21.68
N GLN A 277 4.58 -19.36 21.42
CA GLN A 277 3.40 -18.91 20.68
C GLN A 277 3.40 -19.44 19.25
N PHE A 278 4.56 -19.40 18.57
CA PHE A 278 4.72 -19.95 17.23
C PHE A 278 4.36 -21.43 17.17
N LEU A 279 4.95 -22.26 18.05
CA LEU A 279 4.73 -23.71 18.08
C LEU A 279 3.29 -24.14 18.42
N GLN A 280 2.50 -23.24 19.02
CA GLN A 280 1.07 -23.47 19.31
C GLN A 280 0.15 -22.87 18.25
N GLY A 281 0.69 -22.05 17.35
CA GLY A 281 -0.06 -21.32 16.34
C GLY A 281 -0.33 -22.13 15.07
N SER A 282 -1.10 -21.53 14.15
CA SER A 282 -1.40 -22.09 12.84
C SER A 282 -0.49 -21.57 11.71
N ILE A 283 0.39 -20.61 12.01
CA ILE A 283 1.32 -20.05 11.02
C ILE A 283 2.45 -21.05 10.78
N PHE A 284 2.64 -21.45 9.52
CA PHE A 284 3.65 -22.44 9.16
C PHE A 284 5.08 -21.93 9.36
N TRP A 285 5.42 -20.74 8.87
CA TRP A 285 6.79 -20.26 8.87
C TRP A 285 7.12 -19.42 10.11
N GLY A 286 8.23 -19.72 10.78
CA GLY A 286 8.79 -18.90 11.85
C GLY A 286 10.18 -18.37 11.52
N GLU A 287 10.45 -17.10 11.77
CA GLU A 287 11.74 -16.46 11.45
C GLU A 287 12.68 -16.39 12.67
N VAL A 288 13.91 -16.86 12.47
CA VAL A 288 14.99 -16.83 13.47
C VAL A 288 16.30 -16.35 12.85
N SER A 289 16.96 -15.42 13.53
CA SER A 289 18.30 -14.97 13.19
C SER A 289 19.36 -15.83 13.87
N ILE A 290 20.35 -16.30 13.10
CA ILE A 290 21.50 -17.04 13.65
C ILE A 290 22.84 -16.40 13.31
N LYS A 291 23.81 -16.57 14.21
CA LYS A 291 25.22 -16.20 14.03
C LYS A 291 26.14 -17.37 14.39
N LEU A 292 27.41 -17.25 14.04
CA LEU A 292 28.46 -18.12 14.57
C LEU A 292 28.77 -17.69 16.01
N GLY A 293 28.67 -18.64 16.94
CA GLY A 293 29.06 -18.42 18.33
C GLY A 293 30.55 -18.11 18.44
N GLU A 294 30.88 -17.09 19.24
CA GLU A 294 32.26 -16.63 19.43
C GLU A 294 33.13 -17.70 20.09
N HIS A 295 32.55 -18.49 20.99
CA HIS A 295 33.25 -19.57 21.71
C HIS A 295 32.93 -20.96 21.16
N SER A 296 31.68 -21.23 20.82
CA SER A 296 31.27 -22.55 20.33
C SER A 296 31.75 -22.83 18.90
N LEU A 297 31.99 -21.77 18.11
CA LEU A 297 32.21 -21.87 16.65
C LEU A 297 31.10 -22.68 15.95
N MET A 298 29.89 -22.63 16.52
CA MET A 298 28.69 -23.31 16.04
C MET A 298 27.54 -22.30 15.84
N PRO A 299 26.47 -22.66 15.10
CA PRO A 299 25.29 -21.82 14.96
C PRO A 299 24.61 -21.57 16.30
N GLU A 300 24.31 -20.30 16.58
CA GLU A 300 23.62 -19.81 17.78
C GLU A 300 22.54 -18.80 17.39
N ILE A 301 21.41 -18.81 18.13
CA ILE A 301 20.38 -17.77 18.00
C ILE A 301 20.96 -16.41 18.41
N VAL A 302 20.69 -15.36 17.64
CA VAL A 302 21.09 -13.99 17.99
C VAL A 302 20.22 -13.47 19.14
N ALA A 303 20.81 -13.09 20.27
CA ALA A 303 20.08 -12.43 21.35
C ALA A 303 19.69 -10.99 20.96
N ARG A 304 18.43 -10.58 21.21
CA ARG A 304 17.98 -9.18 21.12
C ARG A 304 17.84 -8.57 22.52
N GLY A 305 18.48 -7.43 22.77
CA GLY A 305 18.24 -6.59 23.95
C GLY A 305 19.34 -6.59 25.02
N THR A 306 19.58 -5.41 25.60
CA THR A 306 20.60 -5.05 26.62
C THR A 306 20.21 -5.42 28.06
N ALA A 307 19.11 -6.14 28.28
CA ALA A 307 18.62 -6.47 29.60
C ALA A 307 19.07 -7.87 30.03
N GLN A 308 20.18 -7.89 30.77
CA GLN A 308 20.85 -9.04 31.41
C GLN A 308 21.36 -10.11 30.43
N PRO A 309 22.59 -10.63 30.62
CA PRO A 309 23.03 -11.81 29.89
C PRO A 309 22.09 -12.95 30.28
N SER A 310 21.17 -13.30 29.40
CA SER A 310 20.34 -14.49 29.59
C SER A 310 21.30 -15.67 29.74
N LEU A 311 21.24 -16.37 30.87
CA LEU A 311 21.97 -17.62 31.16
C LEU A 311 21.66 -18.76 30.15
N VAL A 312 20.79 -18.50 29.17
CA VAL A 312 20.39 -19.45 28.16
C VAL A 312 21.42 -19.44 27.02
N ASN A 313 22.12 -20.55 26.87
CA ASN A 313 23.05 -20.78 25.79
C ASN A 313 22.33 -20.69 24.42
N GLY A 314 22.76 -19.75 23.58
CA GLY A 314 22.18 -19.52 22.24
C GLY A 314 22.31 -20.74 21.32
N ARG A 315 23.29 -21.62 21.59
CA ARG A 315 23.47 -22.90 20.90
C ARG A 315 22.38 -23.90 21.27
N ASP A 316 22.13 -24.07 22.56
CA ASP A 316 21.15 -25.04 23.06
C ASP A 316 19.75 -24.63 22.64
N SER A 317 19.47 -23.31 22.64
CA SER A 317 18.20 -22.76 22.12
C SER A 317 18.01 -23.05 20.64
N TRP A 318 19.06 -22.92 19.83
CA TRP A 318 19.02 -23.24 18.40
C TRP A 318 18.72 -24.73 18.15
N LEU A 319 19.45 -25.61 18.83
CA LEU A 319 19.27 -27.06 18.69
C LEU A 319 17.87 -27.51 19.14
N LYS A 320 17.40 -26.96 20.26
CA LYS A 320 16.04 -27.23 20.75
C LYS A 320 14.99 -26.78 19.74
N LEU A 321 15.11 -25.57 19.18
CA LEU A 321 14.16 -25.08 18.16
C LEU A 321 14.10 -25.99 16.93
N LEU A 322 15.26 -26.46 16.44
CA LEU A 322 15.29 -27.42 15.32
C LEU A 322 14.55 -28.72 15.65
N GLN A 323 14.75 -29.26 16.86
CA GLN A 323 14.08 -30.48 17.31
C GLN A 323 12.57 -30.27 17.47
N ASP A 324 12.17 -29.17 18.10
CA ASP A 324 10.77 -28.82 18.31
C ASP A 324 10.06 -28.73 16.95
N VAL A 325 10.62 -28.03 15.95
CA VAL A 325 10.04 -27.93 14.60
C VAL A 325 10.02 -29.27 13.87
N ALA A 326 11.10 -30.06 13.94
CA ALA A 326 11.12 -31.40 13.33
C ALA A 326 10.06 -32.33 13.93
N SER A 327 9.71 -32.15 15.21
CA SER A 327 8.68 -32.94 15.89
C SER A 327 7.23 -32.57 15.53
N THR A 328 7.01 -31.44 14.85
CA THR A 328 5.65 -30.94 14.50
C THR A 328 4.94 -31.69 13.38
N GLN A 329 5.46 -32.85 12.93
CA GLN A 329 4.89 -33.63 11.82
C GLN A 329 4.64 -32.80 10.55
N SER A 330 5.58 -31.91 10.21
CA SER A 330 5.50 -31.01 9.05
C SER A 330 4.42 -29.94 9.13
N ASN A 331 3.96 -29.57 10.33
CA ASN A 331 3.05 -28.43 10.49
C ASN A 331 3.78 -27.08 10.49
N HIS A 332 5.08 -27.04 10.79
CA HIS A 332 5.85 -25.79 10.91
C HIS A 332 7.18 -25.87 10.14
N GLY A 333 7.70 -24.72 9.74
CA GLY A 333 9.00 -24.55 9.09
C GLY A 333 9.76 -23.32 9.61
N LEU A 334 11.06 -23.26 9.30
CA LEU A 334 11.94 -22.19 9.75
C LEU A 334 12.47 -21.37 8.58
N LYS A 335 12.26 -20.05 8.67
CA LYS A 335 13.02 -19.04 7.93
C LYS A 335 14.24 -18.62 8.75
N ILE A 336 15.42 -18.96 8.26
CA ILE A 336 16.69 -18.80 8.95
C ILE A 336 17.42 -17.62 8.32
N ASP A 337 17.57 -16.52 9.07
CA ASP A 337 18.32 -15.35 8.63
C ASP A 337 19.81 -15.47 9.01
N LEU A 338 20.66 -15.56 7.99
CA LEU A 338 22.09 -15.77 8.16
C LEU A 338 22.83 -14.45 8.40
N LYS A 339 23.34 -14.26 9.62
CA LYS A 339 24.16 -13.08 9.95
C LYS A 339 25.59 -13.14 9.36
N GLN A 340 26.07 -14.33 9.01
CA GLN A 340 27.42 -14.58 8.47
C GLN A 340 27.40 -15.69 7.39
N GLY A 341 28.42 -15.74 6.54
CA GLY A 341 28.64 -16.81 5.56
C GLY A 341 29.67 -17.85 6.02
N GLY A 342 30.26 -18.57 5.06
CA GLY A 342 31.44 -19.42 5.29
C GLY A 342 31.21 -20.58 6.27
N LEU A 343 31.96 -20.62 7.38
CA LEU A 343 31.86 -21.70 8.38
C LEU A 343 30.45 -21.86 8.94
N LEU A 344 29.70 -20.76 9.14
CA LEU A 344 28.33 -20.82 9.66
C LEU A 344 27.43 -21.69 8.78
N LEU A 345 27.56 -21.56 7.46
CA LEU A 345 26.80 -22.33 6.49
C LEU A 345 27.06 -23.84 6.62
N ASP A 346 28.31 -24.24 6.78
CA ASP A 346 28.70 -25.64 6.84
C ASP A 346 28.21 -26.32 8.12
N LYS A 347 28.23 -25.58 9.22
CA LYS A 347 27.69 -26.04 10.49
C LYS A 347 26.16 -26.04 10.50
N LEU A 348 25.52 -25.05 9.90
CA LEU A 348 24.06 -25.03 9.73
C LEU A 348 23.57 -26.28 8.97
N LEU A 349 24.18 -26.58 7.82
CA LEU A 349 23.83 -27.76 7.03
C LEU A 349 24.07 -29.08 7.79
N ARG A 350 25.01 -29.10 8.75
CA ARG A 350 25.19 -30.25 9.64
C ARG A 350 24.02 -30.35 10.63
N ASP A 351 23.66 -29.24 11.27
CA ASP A 351 22.58 -29.22 12.27
C ASP A 351 21.22 -29.59 11.66
N ILE A 352 20.87 -29.03 10.51
CA ILE A 352 19.63 -29.35 9.77
C ILE A 352 19.55 -30.85 9.48
N ARG A 353 20.66 -31.45 9.01
CA ARG A 353 20.72 -32.90 8.73
C ARG A 353 20.61 -33.74 10.00
N MET A 354 21.26 -33.32 11.08
CA MET A 354 21.20 -34.03 12.36
C MET A 354 19.79 -33.99 12.98
N ALA A 355 19.09 -32.87 12.82
CA ALA A 355 17.70 -32.72 13.27
C ALA A 355 16.68 -33.41 12.35
N GLN A 356 17.11 -33.94 11.20
CA GLN A 356 16.25 -34.58 10.20
C GLN A 356 15.10 -33.68 9.70
N LEU A 357 15.34 -32.37 9.64
CA LEU A 357 14.33 -31.41 9.19
C LEU A 357 14.05 -31.59 7.69
N ASP A 358 12.78 -31.66 7.29
CA ASP A 358 12.40 -31.74 5.87
C ASP A 358 12.86 -30.47 5.16
N GLN A 359 13.39 -30.62 3.94
CA GLN A 359 13.85 -29.47 3.14
C GLN A 359 12.72 -28.47 2.85
N ARG A 360 11.47 -28.93 2.79
CA ARG A 360 10.27 -28.10 2.62
C ARG A 360 9.95 -27.26 3.85
N GLN A 361 10.50 -27.62 5.01
CA GLN A 361 10.42 -26.85 6.25
C GLN A 361 11.61 -25.89 6.41
N VAL A 362 12.48 -25.77 5.39
CA VAL A 362 13.66 -24.92 5.43
C VAL A 362 13.54 -23.77 4.44
N TRP A 363 13.70 -22.57 4.97
CA TRP A 363 13.85 -21.35 4.21
C TRP A 363 15.11 -20.63 4.69
N ILE A 364 16.08 -20.38 3.80
CA ILE A 364 17.30 -19.64 4.11
C ILE A 364 17.21 -18.23 3.52
N ASN A 365 17.39 -17.21 4.36
CA ASN A 365 17.51 -15.82 3.94
C ASN A 365 18.96 -15.35 4.11
N ALA A 366 19.55 -14.79 3.05
CA ALA A 366 20.87 -14.18 3.12
C ALA A 366 21.09 -13.13 2.02
N PRO A 367 21.81 -12.03 2.30
CA PRO A 367 22.20 -11.07 1.27
C PRO A 367 23.26 -11.66 0.33
N MET A 368 23.20 -11.28 -0.95
CA MET A 368 24.13 -11.75 -2.00
C MET A 368 25.60 -11.51 -1.64
N GLN A 369 25.90 -10.40 -0.96
CA GLN A 369 27.26 -10.02 -0.55
C GLN A 369 27.84 -10.92 0.54
N ARG A 370 27.01 -11.69 1.25
CA ARG A 370 27.48 -12.60 2.31
C ARG A 370 27.77 -14.02 1.81
N LEU A 371 26.88 -14.56 0.97
CA LEU A 371 27.03 -15.94 0.49
C LEU A 371 27.75 -16.05 -0.84
N HIS A 372 27.63 -15.03 -1.70
CA HIS A 372 28.04 -15.06 -3.10
C HIS A 372 27.47 -16.28 -3.85
N GLN A 373 27.84 -16.43 -5.12
CA GLN A 373 27.42 -17.56 -5.95
C GLN A 373 27.76 -18.92 -5.32
N ARG A 374 28.96 -19.05 -4.74
CA ARG A 374 29.43 -20.31 -4.15
C ARG A 374 28.55 -20.77 -2.97
N GLY A 375 28.14 -19.85 -2.09
CA GLY A 375 27.31 -20.17 -0.94
C GLY A 375 25.90 -20.59 -1.33
N PHE A 376 25.26 -19.84 -2.26
CA PHE A 376 23.93 -20.19 -2.75
C PHE A 376 23.90 -21.51 -3.51
N ARG A 377 24.88 -21.77 -4.39
CA ARG A 377 24.97 -23.08 -5.08
C ARG A 377 25.17 -24.23 -4.11
N LYS A 378 25.97 -24.03 -3.07
CA LYS A 378 26.15 -25.03 -2.00
C LYS A 378 24.84 -25.32 -1.27
N LEU A 379 24.08 -24.29 -0.91
CA LEU A 379 22.74 -24.43 -0.31
C LEU A 379 21.80 -25.18 -1.25
N ARG A 380 21.69 -24.77 -2.51
CA ARG A 380 20.79 -25.40 -3.48
C ARG A 380 21.12 -26.87 -3.71
N ASN A 381 22.41 -27.23 -3.74
CA ASN A 381 22.84 -28.62 -3.87
C ASN A 381 22.52 -29.45 -2.62
N ALA A 382 22.63 -28.87 -1.43
CA ALA A 382 22.37 -29.57 -0.17
C ALA A 382 20.88 -29.66 0.19
N LEU A 383 20.10 -28.67 -0.23
CA LEU A 383 18.68 -28.48 0.11
C LEU A 383 17.88 -28.09 -1.15
N PRO A 384 17.76 -28.97 -2.17
CA PRO A 384 17.06 -28.66 -3.41
C PRO A 384 15.60 -28.26 -3.23
N GLY A 385 14.92 -28.75 -2.19
CA GLY A 385 13.53 -28.42 -1.87
C GLY A 385 13.31 -27.15 -1.03
N ALA A 386 14.38 -26.51 -0.54
CA ALA A 386 14.27 -25.35 0.33
C ALA A 386 13.97 -24.05 -0.43
N ILE A 387 13.38 -23.08 0.29
CA ILE A 387 13.29 -21.69 -0.15
C ILE A 387 14.64 -21.03 0.10
N LEU A 388 15.27 -20.52 -0.96
CA LEU A 388 16.51 -19.75 -0.88
C LEU A 388 16.20 -18.32 -1.29
N GLN A 389 16.24 -17.44 -0.32
CA GLN A 389 15.86 -16.04 -0.46
C GLN A 389 17.06 -15.10 -0.44
N CYS A 390 17.01 -14.08 -1.30
CA CYS A 390 17.92 -12.96 -1.29
C CYS A 390 17.16 -11.62 -1.20
N PRO A 391 17.51 -10.73 -0.25
CA PRO A 391 17.09 -9.34 -0.28
C PRO A 391 17.61 -8.62 -1.52
N VAL A 392 16.77 -7.79 -2.14
CA VAL A 392 17.11 -7.03 -3.36
C VAL A 392 16.94 -5.52 -3.21
N ASP A 393 16.79 -5.01 -1.98
CA ASP A 393 16.61 -3.58 -1.69
C ASP A 393 17.73 -2.73 -2.28
N SER A 394 18.98 -3.23 -2.23
CA SER A 394 20.13 -2.53 -2.80
C SER A 394 20.08 -2.40 -4.32
N LEU A 395 19.20 -3.14 -5.00
CA LEU A 395 18.99 -3.10 -6.43
C LEU A 395 17.77 -2.26 -6.83
N GLN A 396 17.05 -1.65 -5.88
CA GLN A 396 15.81 -0.90 -6.14
C GLN A 396 15.95 0.08 -7.31
N THR A 397 16.97 0.94 -7.28
CA THR A 397 17.21 1.93 -8.34
C THR A 397 17.41 1.28 -9.70
N VAL A 398 18.14 0.18 -9.78
CA VAL A 398 18.40 -0.54 -11.04
C VAL A 398 17.12 -1.23 -11.51
N ILE A 399 16.38 -1.88 -10.62
CA ILE A 399 15.14 -2.58 -10.95
C ILE A 399 14.08 -1.63 -11.49
N CYS A 400 13.97 -0.43 -10.92
CA CYS A 400 12.97 0.55 -11.32
C CYS A 400 13.40 1.38 -12.53
N ALA A 401 14.67 1.81 -12.59
CA ALA A 401 15.14 2.73 -13.64
C ALA A 401 15.74 2.01 -14.87
N LEU A 402 16.26 0.79 -14.71
CA LEU A 402 16.97 0.04 -15.76
C LEU A 402 16.44 -1.41 -15.87
N PRO A 403 15.20 -1.58 -16.38
CA PRO A 403 14.47 -2.86 -16.34
C PRO A 403 15.17 -4.04 -17.02
N GLU A 404 15.93 -3.80 -18.10
CA GLU A 404 16.63 -4.83 -18.86
C GLU A 404 17.87 -5.32 -18.11
N GLN A 405 18.72 -4.40 -17.65
CA GLN A 405 19.91 -4.70 -16.86
C GLN A 405 19.54 -5.39 -15.54
N ALA A 406 18.46 -4.93 -14.91
CA ALA A 406 17.92 -5.60 -13.72
C ALA A 406 17.50 -7.06 -14.02
N GLY A 407 16.92 -7.31 -15.19
CA GLY A 407 16.53 -8.65 -15.63
C GLY A 407 17.72 -9.61 -15.72
N GLU A 408 18.85 -9.14 -16.25
CA GLU A 408 20.09 -9.93 -16.31
C GLU A 408 20.60 -10.29 -14.91
N ILE A 409 20.69 -9.29 -14.02
CA ILE A 409 21.14 -9.49 -12.63
C ILE A 409 20.23 -10.47 -11.89
N LEU A 410 18.91 -10.30 -11.97
CA LEU A 410 17.94 -11.16 -11.28
C LEU A 410 17.97 -12.59 -11.85
N THR A 411 18.17 -12.74 -13.16
CA THR A 411 18.34 -14.05 -13.80
C THR A 411 19.63 -14.73 -13.33
N GLU A 412 20.72 -13.98 -13.21
CA GLU A 412 21.97 -14.52 -12.67
C GLU A 412 21.79 -15.01 -11.22
N LEU A 413 21.14 -14.22 -10.36
CA LEU A 413 20.81 -14.61 -8.99
C LEU A 413 19.96 -15.88 -8.96
N LYS A 414 18.96 -16.01 -9.84
CA LYS A 414 18.18 -17.25 -9.99
C LYS A 414 19.07 -18.45 -10.35
N ASN A 415 20.03 -18.25 -11.26
CA ASN A 415 21.01 -19.27 -11.66
C ASN A 415 22.01 -19.65 -10.55
N TRP A 416 22.12 -18.84 -9.49
CA TRP A 416 22.85 -19.23 -8.27
C TRP A 416 22.05 -20.21 -7.41
N GLY A 417 20.76 -20.40 -7.70
CA GLY A 417 19.83 -21.25 -6.97
C GLY A 417 18.83 -20.48 -6.13
N ILE A 418 18.79 -19.14 -6.20
CA ILE A 418 17.79 -18.31 -5.49
C ILE A 418 16.42 -18.54 -6.15
N ASN A 419 15.38 -18.76 -5.36
CA ASN A 419 14.01 -18.95 -5.86
C ASN A 419 12.99 -17.97 -5.27
N ARG A 420 13.40 -17.12 -4.31
CA ARG A 420 12.57 -16.05 -3.76
C ARG A 420 13.39 -14.79 -3.55
N PHE A 421 12.79 -13.63 -3.78
CA PHE A 421 13.40 -12.33 -3.45
C PHE A 421 12.65 -11.71 -2.28
N SER A 422 13.36 -10.93 -1.46
CA SER A 422 12.71 -10.13 -0.43
C SER A 422 12.94 -8.64 -0.58
N ILE A 423 11.95 -7.91 -0.11
CA ILE A 423 11.93 -6.45 -0.11
C ILE A 423 11.55 -5.93 1.28
N ASP A 424 12.18 -4.83 1.66
CA ASP A 424 11.82 -4.01 2.78
C ASP A 424 10.72 -3.02 2.35
N TRP A 425 9.57 -3.07 3.01
CA TRP A 425 8.43 -2.21 2.72
C TRP A 425 8.80 -0.72 2.72
N SER A 426 9.71 -0.31 3.61
CA SER A 426 10.15 1.09 3.73
C SER A 426 11.04 1.57 2.57
N LYS A 427 11.49 0.67 1.69
CA LYS A 427 12.42 0.95 0.59
C LYS A 427 11.79 0.67 -0.78
N GLY A 428 10.59 1.24 -1.01
CA GLY A 428 9.88 1.14 -2.28
C GLY A 428 8.94 -0.07 -2.41
N GLY A 429 8.33 -0.49 -1.30
CA GLY A 429 7.53 -1.71 -1.19
C GLY A 429 6.63 -2.03 -2.39
N ALA A 430 5.70 -1.14 -2.75
CA ALA A 430 4.72 -1.42 -3.81
C ALA A 430 5.34 -1.54 -5.21
N GLU A 431 6.10 -0.53 -5.64
CA GLU A 431 6.73 -0.47 -6.97
C GLU A 431 7.69 -1.65 -7.20
N LEU A 432 8.51 -1.96 -6.19
CA LEU A 432 9.49 -3.04 -6.28
C LEU A 432 8.81 -4.41 -6.27
N THR A 433 7.75 -4.60 -5.47
CA THR A 433 6.94 -5.83 -5.50
C THR A 433 6.41 -6.07 -6.90
N GLU A 434 5.72 -5.08 -7.47
CA GLU A 434 5.07 -5.21 -8.77
C GLU A 434 6.10 -5.47 -9.88
N ALA A 435 7.22 -4.76 -9.86
CA ALA A 435 8.30 -4.96 -10.84
C ALA A 435 8.83 -6.41 -10.84
N LEU A 436 8.97 -7.03 -9.67
CA LEU A 436 9.41 -8.42 -9.53
C LEU A 436 8.32 -9.42 -9.93
N GLN A 437 7.09 -9.19 -9.49
CA GLN A 437 5.95 -10.07 -9.77
C GLN A 437 5.58 -10.11 -11.26
N ARG A 438 5.65 -8.98 -11.98
CA ARG A 438 5.46 -8.94 -13.44
C ARG A 438 6.43 -9.84 -14.20
N ARG A 439 7.60 -10.11 -13.62
CA ARG A 439 8.61 -11.00 -14.19
C ARG A 439 8.47 -12.45 -13.71
N GLY A 440 7.42 -12.76 -12.95
CA GLY A 440 7.14 -14.09 -12.42
C GLY A 440 8.07 -14.52 -11.28
N TYR A 441 8.70 -13.57 -10.57
CA TYR A 441 9.50 -13.89 -9.39
C TYR A 441 8.63 -14.00 -8.14
N GLU A 442 9.01 -14.91 -7.24
CA GLU A 442 8.39 -14.99 -5.92
C GLU A 442 8.92 -13.90 -5.00
N VAL A 443 8.03 -13.23 -4.27
CA VAL A 443 8.35 -12.09 -3.42
C VAL A 443 7.92 -12.32 -1.97
N ASN A 444 8.82 -12.02 -1.04
CA ASN A 444 8.54 -11.85 0.39
C ASN A 444 8.65 -10.38 0.78
N ILE A 445 7.61 -9.82 1.39
CA ILE A 445 7.64 -8.46 1.94
C ILE A 445 7.93 -8.52 3.45
N HIS A 446 8.73 -7.59 3.97
CA HIS A 446 8.97 -7.46 5.41
C HIS A 446 9.10 -5.99 5.84
N SER A 447 9.32 -5.76 7.14
CA SER A 447 9.52 -4.43 7.74
C SER A 447 8.32 -3.48 7.60
N MET A 448 7.08 -4.00 7.57
CA MET A 448 5.90 -3.14 7.60
C MET A 448 5.79 -2.45 8.97
N PRO A 449 5.55 -1.14 9.02
CA PRO A 449 5.62 -0.37 10.26
C PRO A 449 4.43 -0.62 11.20
N ASP A 450 3.26 -0.94 10.65
CA ASP A 450 2.00 -1.07 11.37
C ASP A 450 1.00 -1.98 10.62
N LEU A 451 -0.21 -2.11 11.17
CA LEU A 451 -1.31 -2.89 10.58
C LEU A 451 -1.71 -2.34 9.19
N ASP A 452 -1.70 -1.02 9.00
CA ASP A 452 -2.07 -0.41 7.72
C ASP A 452 -1.05 -0.81 6.63
N GLY A 453 0.24 -0.70 6.92
CA GLY A 453 1.30 -1.18 6.05
C GLY A 453 1.22 -2.68 5.76
N PHE A 454 0.86 -3.50 6.75
CA PHE A 454 0.66 -4.94 6.57
C PHE A 454 -0.51 -5.26 5.63
N LEU A 455 -1.66 -4.59 5.80
CA LEU A 455 -2.83 -4.77 4.94
C LEU A 455 -2.54 -4.28 3.52
N ARG A 456 -1.87 -3.14 3.36
CA ARG A 456 -1.45 -2.61 2.05
C ARG A 456 -0.50 -3.57 1.33
N ALA A 457 0.48 -4.14 2.04
CA ALA A 457 1.37 -5.16 1.49
C ALA A 457 0.61 -6.43 1.07
N SER A 458 -0.41 -6.81 1.84
CA SER A 458 -1.25 -7.98 1.54
C SER A 458 -2.09 -7.79 0.28
N LEU A 459 -2.54 -6.58 -0.04
CA LEU A 459 -3.28 -6.29 -1.28
C LEU A 459 -2.44 -6.43 -2.56
N LEU A 460 -1.11 -6.37 -2.43
CA LEU A 460 -0.18 -6.68 -3.52
C LEU A 460 -0.06 -8.18 -3.78
N LEU A 461 -0.68 -9.02 -2.95
CA LEU A 461 -0.69 -10.48 -3.12
C LEU A 461 0.73 -11.07 -3.31
N PRO A 462 1.69 -10.78 -2.41
CA PRO A 462 3.02 -11.39 -2.47
C PRO A 462 2.96 -12.88 -2.17
N ASN A 463 4.02 -13.63 -2.46
CA ASN A 463 4.10 -15.05 -2.07
C ASN A 463 4.18 -15.20 -0.56
N SER A 464 4.78 -14.21 0.12
CA SER A 464 4.90 -14.25 1.58
C SER A 464 5.06 -12.88 2.23
N ILE A 465 4.69 -12.81 3.51
CA ILE A 465 4.82 -11.61 4.33
C ILE A 465 5.45 -11.99 5.67
N SER A 466 6.55 -11.34 6.01
CA SER A 466 7.23 -11.50 7.31
C SER A 466 6.88 -10.35 8.23
N SER A 467 6.26 -10.66 9.37
CA SER A 467 5.86 -9.67 10.36
C SER A 467 5.92 -10.24 11.77
N ARG A 468 6.03 -9.36 12.77
CA ARG A 468 5.73 -9.70 14.16
C ARG A 468 4.22 -9.53 14.34
N PHE A 469 3.51 -10.65 14.36
CA PHE A 469 2.06 -10.68 14.59
C PHE A 469 1.74 -10.53 16.08
N ASN A 470 2.12 -9.40 16.69
CA ASN A 470 1.81 -9.12 18.09
C ASN A 470 0.85 -7.93 18.22
N SER A 471 -0.03 -7.99 19.21
CA SER A 471 -1.02 -6.95 19.51
C SER A 471 -0.40 -5.62 19.95
N GLU A 472 0.89 -5.62 20.32
CA GLU A 472 1.65 -4.41 20.65
C GLU A 472 2.10 -3.63 19.41
N GLN A 473 2.48 -4.30 18.31
CA GLN A 473 2.73 -3.64 17.01
C GLN A 473 1.45 -3.36 16.25
N TRP A 474 0.42 -4.17 16.46
CA TRP A 474 -0.89 -4.00 15.86
C TRP A 474 -1.90 -3.62 16.94
N PRO A 475 -1.83 -2.40 17.49
CA PRO A 475 -2.92 -1.92 18.29
C PRO A 475 -4.14 -1.89 17.37
N VAL A 476 -5.00 -2.92 17.50
CA VAL A 476 -6.42 -2.74 17.23
C VAL A 476 -6.75 -1.45 17.93
N ALA A 477 -7.19 -0.44 17.18
CA ALA A 477 -7.50 0.87 17.73
C ALA A 477 -8.26 0.64 19.04
N LYS A 478 -7.56 0.83 20.17
CA LYS A 478 -8.18 0.72 21.48
C LYS A 478 -9.14 1.88 21.48
N VAL A 479 -10.39 1.59 21.11
CA VAL A 479 -11.50 2.52 21.17
C VAL A 479 -11.43 3.13 22.55
N ALA A 480 -11.42 4.45 22.56
CA ALA A 480 -11.23 5.31 23.71
C ALA A 480 -12.17 4.95 24.87
N GLN A 481 -11.77 3.98 25.68
CA GLN A 481 -12.40 3.63 26.96
C GLN A 481 -11.54 4.02 28.16
N GLU A 482 -10.30 4.47 27.93
CA GLU A 482 -9.39 4.93 29.00
C GLU A 482 -9.50 6.43 29.33
N GLN A 483 -10.29 7.22 28.59
CA GLN A 483 -10.58 8.62 28.96
C GLN A 483 -11.87 8.82 29.77
N ALA A 484 -12.67 7.76 30.00
CA ALA A 484 -13.86 7.84 30.84
C ALA A 484 -13.55 7.69 32.35
N ASN A 485 -12.37 7.19 32.73
CA ASN A 485 -12.00 6.94 34.13
C ASN A 485 -11.08 8.01 34.75
N ILE A 486 -10.79 9.11 34.03
CA ILE A 486 -10.01 10.24 34.57
C ILE A 486 -10.91 11.43 34.98
N HIS A 487 -12.23 11.36 34.71
CA HIS A 487 -13.22 12.30 35.23
C HIS A 487 -14.19 11.71 36.27
N ALA A 488 -13.82 10.57 36.85
CA ALA A 488 -14.54 9.93 37.95
C ALA A 488 -13.61 9.55 39.13
N ALA A 489 -12.61 10.39 39.40
CA ALA A 489 -11.81 10.37 40.62
C ALA A 489 -11.73 11.77 41.24
#